data_AF-A0A922W199-F1
#
_entry.id   AF-A0A922W199-F1
#
_cell.length_a   1.000
_cell.length_b   1.000
_cell.length_c   1.000
_cell.angle_alpha   90.00
_cell.angle_beta   90.00
_cell.angle_gamma   90.00
#
_symmetry.space_group_name_H-M   'P 1'
#
loop_
_entity.id
_entity.type
_entity.pdbx_description
1 polymer ?
#
loop_
_entity_poly.entity_id
_entity_poly.type
_entity_poly.pdbx_seq_one_letter_code
_entity_poly.pdbx_strand_id
1 'polypeptide(L)'
;MHKGIRNALTLAALPFAMSAAFAADAPALSAEAKAAAGKTYFERCAGCHGMLRKGATGKNLEPANTAKLGSSRLEKIMAYGTEGGMPNFDDILTKDEIKNMAQYIQMPAEAPPEWGLAEMKGSWKLHVPVDQRPTKKMNNINTNNLFSVT
;
A
#
# COMPACT_ATOMS: atom_id res chain seq x y z
N MET A 1 -32.94 68.00 -7.21
CA MET A 1 -34.16 67.52 -6.53
C MET A 1 -33.99 66.03 -6.23
N HIS A 2 -34.14 65.66 -4.95
CA HIS A 2 -34.32 64.31 -4.36
C HIS A 2 -33.15 63.30 -4.51
N LYS A 3 -32.27 63.15 -3.49
CA LYS A 3 -32.44 62.41 -2.21
C LYS A 3 -32.57 60.90 -2.39
N GLY A 4 -31.61 60.12 -1.83
CA GLY A 4 -31.80 58.68 -1.70
C GLY A 4 -30.63 57.82 -1.21
N ILE A 5 -29.73 58.31 -0.35
CA ILE A 5 -28.89 57.42 0.48
C ILE A 5 -29.77 56.88 1.60
N ARG A 6 -29.87 55.55 1.77
CA ARG A 6 -29.97 54.85 3.08
C ARG A 6 -30.13 53.33 2.96
N ASN A 7 -29.15 52.63 3.54
CA ASN A 7 -29.24 51.37 4.29
C ASN A 7 -30.11 50.22 3.78
N ALA A 8 -29.44 49.12 3.40
CA ALA A 8 -29.82 47.78 3.84
C ALA A 8 -28.59 46.86 3.78
N LEU A 9 -27.68 47.04 4.74
CA LEU A 9 -26.67 46.05 5.11
C LEU A 9 -27.29 45.16 6.18
N THR A 10 -27.90 44.04 5.82
CA THR A 10 -28.20 42.95 6.77
C THR A 10 -28.45 41.62 6.06
N LEU A 11 -27.62 40.64 6.43
CA LEU A 11 -27.95 39.22 6.61
C LEU A 11 -28.43 38.41 5.39
N ALA A 12 -27.49 37.76 4.71
CA ALA A 12 -27.69 36.41 4.17
C ALA A 12 -26.34 35.67 4.11
N ALA A 13 -25.73 35.48 5.28
CA ALA A 13 -24.65 34.51 5.43
C ALA A 13 -25.28 33.15 5.78
N LEU A 14 -24.80 32.10 5.09
CA LEU A 14 -25.05 30.66 5.29
C LEU A 14 -26.39 30.11 4.75
N PRO A 15 -26.31 29.09 3.86
CA PRO A 15 -25.86 27.79 4.30
C PRO A 15 -24.80 27.17 3.36
N PHE A 16 -23.52 27.32 3.74
CA PHE A 16 -22.46 26.41 3.25
C PHE A 16 -22.28 25.20 4.18
N ALA A 17 -23.25 24.95 5.07
CA ALA A 17 -23.15 23.98 6.16
C ALA A 17 -23.87 22.65 5.88
N MET A 18 -23.97 22.21 4.62
CA MET A 18 -24.61 20.93 4.28
C MET A 18 -23.76 19.97 3.45
N SER A 19 -22.50 20.30 3.17
CA SER A 19 -21.61 19.39 2.43
C SER A 19 -20.57 18.65 3.28
N ALA A 20 -20.52 18.90 4.59
CA ALA A 20 -19.60 18.21 5.50
C ALA A 20 -20.15 16.89 6.09
N ALA A 21 -21.43 16.58 5.87
CA ALA A 21 -22.09 15.42 6.50
C ALA A 21 -21.92 14.08 5.76
N PHE A 22 -21.21 14.04 4.62
CA PHE A 22 -20.95 12.82 3.85
C PHE A 22 -19.47 12.46 3.68
N ALA A 23 -18.56 13.20 4.31
CA ALA A 23 -17.23 12.67 4.56
C ALA A 23 -17.34 11.76 5.80
N ALA A 24 -17.77 10.51 5.58
CA ALA A 24 -17.56 9.47 6.59
C ALA A 24 -16.08 9.52 6.97
N ASP A 25 -15.79 9.74 8.26
CA ASP A 25 -14.42 9.72 8.78
C ASP A 25 -13.71 8.48 8.23
N ALA A 26 -12.72 8.69 7.36
CA ALA A 26 -11.87 7.61 6.91
C ALA A 26 -11.30 6.93 8.17
N PRO A 27 -11.19 5.59 8.22
CA PRO A 27 -10.64 4.91 9.39
C PRO A 27 -9.27 5.49 9.71
N ALA A 28 -9.19 6.28 10.78
CA ALA A 28 -7.96 6.98 11.13
C ALA A 28 -7.07 6.02 11.93
N LEU A 29 -6.25 5.26 11.21
CA LEU A 29 -5.09 4.60 11.80
C LEU A 29 -4.08 5.67 12.23
N SER A 30 -3.42 5.46 13.37
CA SER A 30 -2.22 6.25 13.72
C SER A 30 -1.14 6.05 12.64
N ALA A 31 -0.20 6.98 12.53
CA ALA A 31 0.89 6.87 11.56
C ALA A 31 1.68 5.57 11.76
N GLU A 32 1.92 5.19 13.02
CA GLU A 32 2.61 3.96 13.41
C GLU A 32 1.80 2.73 13.04
N ALA A 33 0.50 2.71 13.33
CA ALA A 33 -0.38 1.60 12.99
C ALA A 33 -0.51 1.42 11.47
N LYS A 34 -0.57 2.53 10.72
CA LYS A 34 -0.59 2.52 9.25
C LYS A 34 0.73 1.98 8.69
N ALA A 35 1.87 2.38 9.23
CA ALA A 35 3.18 1.88 8.81
C ALA A 35 3.34 0.37 9.12
N ALA A 36 2.91 -0.07 10.30
CA ALA A 36 2.93 -1.48 10.70
C ALA A 36 2.02 -2.34 9.81
N ALA A 37 0.79 -1.86 9.53
CA ALA A 37 -0.12 -2.51 8.60
C ALA A 37 0.43 -2.53 7.17
N GLY A 38 1.05 -1.43 6.70
CA GLY A 38 1.69 -1.38 5.39
C GLY A 38 2.84 -2.38 5.23
N LYS A 39 3.71 -2.48 6.25
CA LYS A 39 4.77 -3.50 6.28
C LYS A 39 4.19 -4.91 6.23
N THR A 40 3.20 -5.20 7.07
CA THR A 40 2.53 -6.51 7.12
C THR A 40 1.86 -6.84 5.78
N TYR A 41 1.19 -5.86 5.17
CA TYR A 41 0.55 -6.02 3.87
C TYR A 41 1.58 -6.40 2.80
N PHE A 42 2.71 -5.70 2.75
CA PHE A 42 3.79 -6.00 1.82
C PHE A 42 4.35 -7.41 2.02
N GLU A 43 4.67 -7.77 3.25
CA GLU A 43 5.31 -9.06 3.58
C GLU A 43 4.38 -10.26 3.42
N ARG A 44 3.07 -10.09 3.67
CA ARG A 44 2.14 -11.22 3.85
C ARG A 44 0.97 -11.24 2.86
N CYS A 45 0.61 -10.10 2.26
CA CYS A 45 -0.62 -9.98 1.45
C CYS A 45 -0.34 -9.61 -0.01
N ALA A 46 0.63 -8.73 -0.26
CA ALA A 46 0.90 -8.14 -1.57
C ALA A 46 1.35 -9.16 -2.62
N GLY A 47 1.93 -10.29 -2.20
CA GLY A 47 2.27 -11.38 -3.12
C GLY A 47 1.06 -11.96 -3.86
N CYS A 48 -0.11 -12.02 -3.21
CA CYS A 48 -1.34 -12.53 -3.81
C CYS A 48 -2.27 -11.42 -4.30
N HIS A 49 -2.35 -10.29 -3.57
CA HIS A 49 -3.30 -9.22 -3.86
C HIS A 49 -2.70 -8.04 -4.66
N GLY A 50 -1.39 -8.07 -4.89
CA GLY A 50 -0.63 -7.02 -5.57
C GLY A 50 -0.38 -5.80 -4.68
N MET A 51 0.75 -5.11 -4.89
CA MET A 51 1.10 -3.93 -4.07
C MET A 51 0.06 -2.82 -4.17
N LEU A 52 -0.50 -2.62 -5.37
CA LEU A 52 -1.58 -1.65 -5.62
C LEU A 52 -2.98 -2.22 -5.36
N ARG A 53 -3.07 -3.42 -4.77
CA ARG A 53 -4.33 -4.08 -4.39
C ARG A 53 -5.25 -4.46 -5.56
N LYS A 54 -4.76 -4.43 -6.80
CA LYS A 54 -5.54 -4.74 -7.99
C LYS A 54 -5.80 -6.24 -8.22
N GLY A 55 -5.24 -7.08 -7.35
CA GLY A 55 -5.28 -8.54 -7.48
C GLY A 55 -4.13 -9.08 -8.32
N ALA A 56 -3.74 -10.31 -8.04
CA ALA A 56 -2.85 -11.12 -8.85
C ALA A 56 -3.43 -12.54 -8.91
N THR A 57 -3.09 -13.38 -7.93
CA THR A 57 -3.79 -14.65 -7.68
C THR A 57 -5.00 -14.45 -6.76
N GLY A 58 -4.87 -13.56 -5.78
CA GLY A 58 -5.93 -13.11 -4.90
C GLY A 58 -6.81 -12.03 -5.52
N LYS A 59 -8.01 -11.85 -4.95
CA LYS A 59 -9.00 -10.87 -5.42
C LYS A 59 -8.48 -9.43 -5.35
N ASN A 60 -9.07 -8.55 -6.15
CA ASN A 60 -8.88 -7.11 -6.03
C ASN A 60 -9.41 -6.59 -4.68
N LEU A 61 -8.55 -5.89 -3.94
CA LEU A 61 -8.81 -5.28 -2.62
C LEU A 61 -8.80 -3.74 -2.66
N GLU A 62 -9.03 -3.13 -3.82
CA GLU A 62 -9.19 -1.67 -3.90
C GLU A 62 -10.34 -1.20 -2.99
N PRO A 63 -10.26 0.02 -2.42
CA PRO A 63 -11.24 0.52 -1.45
C PRO A 63 -12.71 0.37 -1.86
N ALA A 64 -13.02 0.54 -3.16
CA ALA A 64 -14.38 0.39 -3.68
C ALA A 64 -14.94 -1.05 -3.53
N ASN A 65 -14.07 -2.06 -3.45
CA ASN A 65 -14.44 -3.45 -3.25
C ASN A 65 -14.47 -3.81 -1.75
N THR A 66 -13.47 -3.36 -0.99
CA THR A 66 -13.37 -3.67 0.44
C THR A 66 -14.43 -2.94 1.27
N ALA A 67 -14.78 -1.70 0.93
CA ALA A 67 -15.84 -0.94 1.60
C ALA A 67 -17.22 -1.61 1.50
N LYS A 68 -17.53 -2.29 0.39
CA LYS A 68 -18.79 -3.04 0.22
C LYS A 68 -18.90 -4.23 1.16
N LEU A 69 -17.76 -4.78 1.58
CA LEU A 69 -17.72 -5.91 2.51
C LEU A 69 -17.83 -5.45 3.97
N GLY A 70 -17.26 -4.29 4.28
CA GLY A 70 -17.21 -3.71 5.62
C GLY A 70 -16.19 -4.40 6.55
N SER A 71 -15.68 -3.65 7.53
CA SER A 71 -14.57 -4.08 8.39
C SER A 71 -14.82 -5.42 9.09
N SER A 72 -16.01 -5.64 9.66
CA SER A 72 -16.31 -6.90 10.37
C SER A 72 -16.19 -8.13 9.48
N ARG A 73 -16.57 -8.03 8.19
CA ARG A 73 -16.43 -9.14 7.24
C ARG A 73 -14.97 -9.35 6.84
N LEU A 74 -14.24 -8.25 6.60
CA LEU A 74 -12.81 -8.29 6.26
C LEU A 74 -11.99 -8.91 7.39
N GLU A 75 -12.26 -8.54 8.64
CA GLU A 75 -11.63 -9.12 9.83
C GLU A 75 -11.85 -10.63 9.91
N LYS A 76 -13.08 -11.11 9.68
CA LYS A 76 -13.37 -12.55 9.67
C LYS A 76 -12.68 -13.30 8.53
N ILE A 77 -12.62 -12.71 7.35
CA ILE A 77 -11.92 -13.30 6.20
C ILE A 77 -10.42 -13.42 6.50
N MET A 78 -9.80 -12.43 7.12
CA MET A 78 -8.39 -12.50 7.48
C MET A 78 -8.14 -13.44 8.65
N ALA A 79 -9.03 -13.44 9.65
CA ALA A 79 -8.92 -14.32 10.79
C ALA A 79 -9.03 -15.79 10.38
N TYR A 80 -10.01 -16.16 9.54
CA TYR A 80 -10.35 -17.55 9.28
C TYR A 80 -9.99 -18.06 7.87
N GLY A 81 -9.53 -17.18 6.99
CA GLY A 81 -9.28 -17.51 5.59
C GLY A 81 -10.56 -17.78 4.80
N THR A 82 -10.41 -18.38 3.61
CA THR A 82 -11.52 -18.82 2.76
C THR A 82 -11.15 -20.11 2.03
N GLU A 83 -12.15 -20.89 1.62
CA GLU A 83 -11.96 -22.08 0.79
C GLU A 83 -11.30 -21.79 -0.58
N GLY A 84 -11.29 -20.52 -1.01
CA GLY A 84 -10.66 -20.07 -2.25
C GLY A 84 -9.15 -19.86 -2.17
N GLY A 85 -8.47 -20.40 -1.16
CA GLY A 85 -7.00 -20.33 -1.01
C GLY A 85 -6.48 -19.11 -0.25
N MET A 86 -7.36 -18.28 0.34
CA MET A 86 -6.93 -17.24 1.29
C MET A 86 -6.61 -17.90 2.64
N PRO A 87 -5.36 -17.79 3.16
CA PRO A 87 -5.00 -18.38 4.45
C PRO A 87 -5.67 -17.65 5.62
N ASN A 88 -5.75 -18.32 6.76
CA ASN A 88 -6.08 -17.72 8.05
C ASN A 88 -4.83 -17.04 8.63
N PHE A 89 -5.03 -16.03 9.47
CA PHE A 89 -3.95 -15.28 10.12
C PHE A 89 -4.19 -15.10 11.63
N ASP A 90 -5.21 -15.72 12.21
CA ASP A 90 -5.55 -15.60 13.63
C ASP A 90 -4.54 -16.25 14.59
N ASP A 91 -3.65 -17.09 14.06
CA ASP A 91 -2.51 -17.69 14.76
C ASP A 91 -1.20 -16.89 14.60
N ILE A 92 -1.17 -15.92 13.69
CA ILE A 92 0.03 -15.12 13.36
C ILE A 92 -0.15 -13.64 13.74
N LEU A 93 -1.34 -13.09 13.52
CA LEU A 93 -1.70 -11.70 13.77
C LEU A 93 -2.64 -11.60 14.95
N THR A 94 -2.39 -10.62 15.80
CA THR A 94 -3.31 -10.25 16.88
C THR A 94 -4.63 -9.71 16.33
N LYS A 95 -5.68 -9.74 17.16
CA LYS A 95 -6.99 -9.17 16.79
C LYS A 95 -6.89 -7.69 16.39
N ASP A 96 -6.04 -6.93 17.08
CA ASP A 96 -5.83 -5.51 16.77
C ASP A 96 -5.07 -5.33 15.44
N GLU A 97 -4.11 -6.18 15.11
CA GLU A 97 -3.43 -6.16 13.80
C GLU A 97 -4.40 -6.52 12.66
N ILE A 98 -5.28 -7.51 12.85
CA ILE A 98 -6.32 -7.87 11.88
C ILE A 98 -7.30 -6.71 11.68
N LYS A 99 -7.74 -6.07 12.77
CA LYS A 99 -8.60 -4.87 12.72
C LYS A 99 -7.90 -3.72 12.00
N ASN A 100 -6.64 -3.46 12.32
CA ASN A 100 -5.86 -2.41 11.68
C ASN A 100 -5.64 -2.71 10.19
N MET A 101 -5.42 -3.98 9.82
CA MET A 101 -5.32 -4.39 8.42
C MET A 101 -6.64 -4.17 7.67
N ALA A 102 -7.78 -4.50 8.29
CA ALA A 102 -9.10 -4.30 7.69
C ALA A 102 -9.35 -2.81 7.40
N GLN A 103 -8.92 -1.94 8.31
CA GLN A 103 -8.95 -0.50 8.11
C GLN A 103 -7.96 -0.05 7.01
N TYR A 104 -6.72 -0.55 7.05
CA TYR A 104 -5.65 -0.21 6.11
C TYR A 104 -6.02 -0.54 4.65
N ILE A 105 -6.63 -1.71 4.39
CA ILE A 105 -7.02 -2.13 3.04
C ILE A 105 -8.19 -1.32 2.47
N GLN A 106 -8.90 -0.57 3.32
CA GLN A 106 -9.97 0.35 2.91
C GLN A 106 -9.47 1.78 2.65
N MET A 107 -8.23 2.11 3.06
CA MET A 107 -7.58 3.37 2.69
C MET A 107 -7.05 3.31 1.24
N PRO A 108 -6.87 4.44 0.53
CA PRO A 108 -6.19 4.46 -0.76
C PRO A 108 -4.81 3.79 -0.69
N ALA A 109 -4.48 2.96 -1.69
CA ALA A 109 -3.17 2.33 -1.78
C ALA A 109 -2.11 3.37 -2.16
N GLU A 110 -0.98 3.35 -1.46
CA GLU A 110 0.19 4.16 -1.82
C GLU A 110 1.02 3.41 -2.85
N ALA A 111 1.36 4.09 -3.95
CA ALA A 111 2.24 3.50 -4.95
C ALA A 111 3.67 3.44 -4.40
N PRO A 112 4.38 2.30 -4.56
CA PRO A 112 5.79 2.26 -4.23
C PRO A 112 6.56 3.24 -5.14
N PRO A 113 7.73 3.75 -4.71
CA PRO A 113 8.58 4.54 -5.58
C PRO A 113 8.93 3.79 -6.85
N GLU A 114 8.91 4.49 -7.98
CA GLU A 114 9.44 3.96 -9.23
C GLU A 114 10.97 3.84 -9.16
N TRP A 115 11.52 2.86 -9.87
CA TRP A 115 12.96 2.66 -9.97
C TRP A 115 13.38 2.59 -11.44
N GLY A 116 13.71 3.75 -11.99
CA GLY A 116 13.98 3.93 -13.41
C GLY A 116 15.47 3.91 -13.75
N LEU A 117 15.78 4.34 -14.98
CA LEU A 117 17.15 4.35 -15.50
C LEU A 117 18.09 5.27 -14.68
N ALA A 118 17.56 6.34 -14.10
CA ALA A 118 18.32 7.27 -13.29
C ALA A 118 18.82 6.58 -12.00
N GLU A 119 17.94 5.91 -11.28
CA GLU A 119 18.25 5.17 -10.06
C GLU A 119 19.18 3.99 -10.37
N MET A 120 18.91 3.26 -11.45
CA MET A 120 19.77 2.18 -11.95
C MET A 120 21.20 2.68 -12.18
N LYS A 121 21.38 3.76 -12.95
CA LYS A 121 22.70 4.35 -13.22
C LYS A 121 23.36 4.91 -11.96
N GLY A 122 22.58 5.52 -11.06
CA GLY A 122 23.07 6.02 -9.77
C GLY A 122 23.61 4.91 -8.86
N SER A 123 23.01 3.71 -8.92
CA SER A 123 23.47 2.53 -8.18
C SER A 123 24.55 1.71 -8.90
N TRP A 124 24.76 1.93 -10.21
CA TRP A 124 25.64 1.10 -11.02
C TRP A 124 27.12 1.34 -10.67
N LYS A 125 27.85 0.26 -10.41
CA LYS A 125 29.28 0.29 -10.11
C LYS A 125 30.03 -0.69 -11.01
N LEU A 126 30.97 -0.18 -11.81
CA LEU A 126 31.89 -0.99 -12.60
C LEU A 126 33.18 -1.23 -11.80
N HIS A 127 33.27 -2.37 -11.12
CA HIS A 127 34.44 -2.69 -10.29
C HIS A 127 35.67 -3.08 -11.10
N VAL A 128 35.50 -3.89 -12.15
CA VAL A 128 36.58 -4.30 -13.05
C VAL A 128 36.13 -4.04 -14.50
N PRO A 129 36.70 -3.00 -15.14
CA PRO A 129 36.50 -2.71 -16.56
C PRO A 129 36.76 -3.93 -17.44
N VAL A 130 36.03 -4.06 -18.55
CA VAL A 130 36.04 -5.27 -19.39
C VAL A 130 37.44 -5.57 -19.95
N ASP A 131 38.14 -4.53 -20.37
CA ASP A 131 39.52 -4.55 -20.87
C ASP A 131 40.56 -4.95 -19.82
N GLN A 132 40.20 -4.86 -18.52
CA GLN A 132 41.03 -5.27 -17.40
C GLN A 132 40.71 -6.68 -16.88
N ARG A 133 39.73 -7.38 -17.47
CA ARG A 133 39.36 -8.75 -17.06
C ARG A 133 40.33 -9.78 -17.62
N PRO A 134 40.50 -10.93 -16.94
CA PRO A 134 41.25 -12.05 -17.50
C PRO A 134 40.66 -12.55 -18.82
N THR A 135 41.50 -12.73 -19.85
CA THR A 135 41.11 -13.31 -21.15
C THR A 135 41.11 -14.84 -21.14
N LYS A 136 41.53 -15.45 -20.04
CA LYS A 136 41.50 -16.88 -19.78
C LYS A 136 41.30 -17.13 -18.28
N LYS A 137 40.87 -18.35 -17.93
CA LYS A 137 40.73 -18.77 -16.54
C LYS A 137 42.08 -18.71 -15.81
N MET A 138 42.13 -17.98 -14.69
CA MET A 138 43.35 -17.77 -13.89
C MET A 138 43.40 -18.57 -12.58
N ASN A 139 42.34 -19.31 -12.25
CA ASN A 139 42.28 -20.14 -11.05
C ASN A 139 42.29 -21.64 -11.39
N ASN A 140 42.58 -22.48 -10.40
CA ASN A 140 42.61 -23.93 -10.54
C ASN A 140 41.28 -24.60 -10.16
N ILE A 141 40.19 -23.84 -9.99
CA ILE A 141 38.89 -24.35 -9.54
C ILE A 141 38.20 -25.08 -10.69
N ASN A 142 37.60 -26.25 -10.45
CA ASN A 142 36.73 -26.86 -11.45
C ASN A 142 35.40 -26.09 -11.54
N THR A 143 35.34 -25.09 -12.42
CA THR A 143 34.14 -24.26 -12.63
C THR A 143 32.95 -25.06 -13.16
N ASN A 144 33.18 -26.22 -13.77
CA ASN A 144 32.12 -27.12 -14.24
C ASN A 144 31.54 -27.98 -13.10
N ASN A 145 32.11 -27.92 -11.89
CA ASN A 145 31.66 -28.63 -10.71
C ASN A 145 31.67 -27.72 -9.47
N LEU A 146 31.36 -26.43 -9.68
CA LEU A 146 31.28 -25.44 -8.61
C LEU A 146 29.86 -25.41 -8.03
N PHE A 147 29.76 -25.32 -6.71
CA PHE A 147 28.50 -25.06 -6.03
C PHE A 147 28.54 -23.63 -5.47
N SER A 148 27.55 -22.81 -5.85
CA SER A 148 27.29 -21.53 -5.20
C SER A 148 26.18 -21.74 -4.18
N VAL A 149 26.56 -21.74 -2.90
CA VAL A 149 25.61 -21.87 -1.78
C VAL A 149 25.26 -20.45 -1.32
N THR A 150 23.97 -20.13 -1.29
CA THR A 150 23.44 -18.81 -0.86
C THR A 150 23.52 -18.66 0.65
#